data_AF-A0A3N5FNP7-F1
#
_entry.id   AF-A0A3N5FNP7-F1
#
_cell.length_a   1.000
_cell.length_b   1.000
_cell.length_c   1.000
_cell.angle_alpha   90.00
_cell.angle_beta   90.00
_cell.angle_gamma   90.00
#
_symmetry.space_group_name_H-M   'P 1'
#
loop_
_entity.id
_entity.type
_entity.pdbx_description
1 polymer ?
#
loop_
_entity_poly.entity_id
_entity_poly.type
_entity_poly.pdbx_seq_one_letter_code
_entity_poly.pdbx_strand_id
1 'polypeptide(L)'
;MRTKEGRGMYIRSREDALENLAEILDLPDRRDQIIQSTVRIMLCLEVEPRLFLADCQALLIEGGLENLRARRRDAVEAAEDIPIVVDDPEEDRLFEEVASTLDALRFTDVVRQVFPGIRAERWQIARALLLYESGVREQVSAAVKCRGEAACVAAAREAVERMVVALRPAWSDRIGAIRSACLEVLKRSEPTDPDRLHEEAETLFELFTASDRRAPELLEAIDADAAQVDEQITRVRDIAAAVRKLQEDPPTPPGQVKDVA
;
A
#
# COMPACT_ATOMS: atom_id res chain seq x y z
N MET A 1 -11.21 1.78 46.72
CA MET A 1 -11.95 0.59 46.24
C MET A 1 -12.42 0.88 44.82
N ARG A 2 -11.91 0.31 43.73
CA ARG A 2 -11.31 -1.01 43.50
C ARG A 2 -9.88 -0.89 42.94
N THR A 3 -8.99 -1.69 43.49
CA THR A 3 -7.66 -2.03 42.95
C THR A 3 -7.82 -2.85 41.67
N LYS A 4 -7.20 -2.42 40.56
CA LYS A 4 -7.00 -3.28 39.38
C LYS A 4 -5.75 -4.14 39.64
N GLU A 5 -5.91 -5.17 40.46
CA GLU A 5 -4.97 -6.29 40.49
C GLU A 5 -5.23 -7.20 39.27
N GLY A 6 -4.16 -7.50 38.54
CA GLY A 6 -4.00 -8.75 37.77
C GLY A 6 -4.97 -9.02 36.62
N ARG A 7 -4.85 -8.30 35.50
CA ARG A 7 -5.30 -8.82 34.20
C ARG A 7 -4.07 -9.24 33.38
N GLY A 8 -3.86 -10.56 33.37
CA GLY A 8 -3.13 -11.34 32.35
C GLY A 8 -1.76 -10.84 31.89
N MET A 9 -0.69 -11.41 32.44
CA MET A 9 0.68 -11.32 31.90
C MET A 9 0.83 -11.93 30.48
N TYR A 10 -0.22 -12.57 29.96
CA TYR A 10 -0.20 -13.35 28.73
C TYR A 10 -1.32 -12.94 27.78
N ILE A 11 -0.99 -12.87 26.49
CA ILE A 11 -1.92 -12.56 25.41
C ILE A 11 -2.49 -13.88 24.89
N ARG A 12 -3.81 -14.06 25.01
CA ARG A 12 -4.49 -15.34 24.71
C ARG A 12 -5.50 -15.23 23.59
N SER A 13 -5.91 -14.02 23.25
CA SER A 13 -6.89 -13.75 22.21
C SER A 13 -6.42 -12.64 21.29
N ARG A 14 -7.06 -12.56 20.12
CA ARG A 14 -6.87 -11.44 19.19
C ARG A 14 -7.30 -10.10 19.78
N GLU A 15 -8.31 -10.10 20.64
CA GLU A 15 -8.75 -8.89 21.36
C GLU A 15 -7.67 -8.39 22.32
N ASP A 16 -7.06 -9.30 23.10
CA ASP A 16 -5.90 -8.96 23.94
C ASP A 16 -4.74 -8.41 23.09
N ALA A 17 -4.47 -9.02 21.95
CA ALA A 17 -3.41 -8.59 21.05
C ALA A 17 -3.65 -7.18 20.49
N LEU A 18 -4.91 -6.84 20.18
CA LEU A 18 -5.31 -5.50 19.76
C LEU A 18 -5.16 -4.46 20.88
N GLU A 19 -5.54 -4.80 22.11
CA GLU A 19 -5.33 -3.94 23.28
C GLU A 19 -3.84 -3.67 23.51
N ASN A 20 -3.00 -4.70 23.39
CA ASN A 20 -1.55 -4.60 23.54
C ASN A 20 -0.91 -3.79 22.40
N LEU A 21 -1.37 -3.94 21.17
CA LEU A 21 -0.91 -3.14 20.03
C LEU A 21 -1.22 -1.66 20.25
N ALA A 22 -2.41 -1.31 20.76
CA ALA A 22 -2.75 0.07 21.09
C ALA A 22 -1.81 0.65 22.16
N GLU A 23 -1.50 -0.12 23.22
CA GLU A 23 -0.51 0.28 24.24
C GLU A 23 0.89 0.50 23.65
N ILE A 24 1.31 -0.35 22.71
CA ILE A 24 2.59 -0.21 22.01
C ILE A 24 2.59 1.10 21.20
N LEU A 25 1.53 1.38 20.44
CA LEU A 25 1.45 2.57 19.58
C LEU A 25 1.31 3.89 20.35
N ASP A 26 0.92 3.84 21.63
CA ASP A 26 0.86 4.99 22.53
C ASP A 26 2.25 5.40 23.06
N LEU A 27 3.30 4.58 22.85
CA LEU A 27 4.67 4.92 23.24
C LEU A 27 5.26 6.01 22.33
N PRO A 28 6.01 6.98 22.88
CA PRO A 28 6.49 8.14 22.12
C PRO A 28 7.61 7.78 21.13
N ASP A 29 8.48 6.84 21.50
CA ASP A 29 9.69 6.52 20.73
C ASP A 29 9.54 5.20 19.95
N ARG A 30 9.85 5.23 18.65
CA ARG A 30 9.79 4.05 17.75
C ARG A 30 10.62 2.88 18.25
N ARG A 31 11.77 3.17 18.87
CA ARG A 31 12.62 2.15 19.49
C ARG A 31 11.87 1.41 20.61
N ASP A 32 11.15 2.15 21.44
CA ASP A 32 10.38 1.58 22.55
C ASP A 32 9.15 0.83 22.04
N GLN A 33 8.52 1.31 20.97
CA GLN A 33 7.45 0.59 20.27
C GLN A 33 7.93 -0.78 19.77
N ILE A 34 9.09 -0.84 19.10
CA ILE A 34 9.66 -2.10 18.59
C ILE A 34 10.02 -3.03 19.75
N ILE A 35 10.66 -2.52 20.80
CA ILE A 35 11.03 -3.32 21.98
C ILE A 35 9.79 -3.88 22.66
N GLN A 36 8.77 -3.06 22.90
CA GLN A 36 7.54 -3.50 23.55
C GLN A 36 6.75 -4.45 22.66
N SER A 37 6.75 -4.26 21.34
CA SER A 37 6.17 -5.20 20.39
C SER A 37 6.83 -6.58 20.46
N THR A 38 8.17 -6.67 20.49
CA THR A 38 8.90 -7.93 20.71
C THR A 38 8.46 -8.61 22.01
N VAL A 39 8.41 -7.84 23.10
CA VAL A 39 8.02 -8.37 24.43
C VAL A 39 6.59 -8.93 24.39
N ARG A 40 5.63 -8.23 23.77
CA ARG A 40 4.24 -8.70 23.71
C ARG A 40 4.07 -9.95 22.84
N ILE A 41 4.81 -10.07 21.73
CA ILE A 41 4.85 -11.30 20.92
C ILE A 41 5.34 -12.50 21.73
N MET A 42 6.38 -12.32 22.55
CA MET A 42 6.90 -13.36 23.43
C MET A 42 5.92 -13.76 24.55
N LEU A 43 4.97 -12.88 24.89
CA LEU A 43 3.92 -13.13 25.88
C LEU A 43 2.63 -13.71 25.27
N CYS A 44 2.56 -13.87 23.94
CA CYS A 44 1.47 -14.61 23.30
C CYS A 44 1.60 -16.11 23.59
N LEU A 45 0.52 -16.72 24.09
CA LEU A 45 0.45 -18.18 24.27
C LEU A 45 -0.12 -18.88 23.02
N GLU A 46 -1.01 -18.20 22.31
CA GLU A 46 -1.69 -18.71 21.12
C GLU A 46 -1.03 -18.25 19.82
N VAL A 47 -1.11 -19.08 18.77
CA VAL A 47 -0.44 -18.85 17.48
C VAL A 47 -1.04 -17.67 16.73
N GLU A 48 -2.37 -17.58 16.64
CA GLU A 48 -3.07 -16.53 15.90
C GLU A 48 -2.72 -15.10 16.39
N PRO A 49 -2.86 -14.73 17.67
CA PRO A 49 -2.48 -13.41 18.15
C PRO A 49 -0.98 -13.14 18.07
N ARG A 50 -0.13 -14.18 18.13
CA ARG A 50 1.31 -14.05 17.95
C ARG A 50 1.67 -13.66 16.52
N LEU A 51 1.06 -14.31 15.52
CA LEU A 51 1.24 -13.96 14.11
C LEU A 51 0.76 -12.53 13.85
N PHE A 52 -0.43 -12.18 14.35
CA PHE A 52 -0.96 -10.82 14.23
C PHE A 52 -0.01 -9.74 14.79
N LEU A 53 0.54 -9.94 15.99
CA LEU A 53 1.49 -8.99 16.56
C LEU A 53 2.84 -9.00 15.83
N ALA A 54 3.29 -10.14 15.32
CA ALA A 54 4.51 -10.24 14.52
C ALA A 54 4.36 -9.47 13.19
N ASP A 55 3.20 -9.53 12.54
CA ASP A 55 2.90 -8.75 11.33
C ASP A 55 2.88 -7.25 11.66
N CYS A 56 2.26 -6.86 12.76
CA CYS A 56 2.26 -5.47 13.22
C CYS A 56 3.67 -4.98 13.56
N GLN A 57 4.51 -5.85 14.14
CA GLN A 57 5.90 -5.55 14.42
C GLN A 57 6.71 -5.41 13.14
N ALA A 58 6.49 -6.29 12.15
CA ALA A 58 7.11 -6.19 10.85
C ALA A 58 6.80 -4.83 10.22
N LEU A 59 5.55 -4.36 10.26
CA LEU A 59 5.18 -3.02 9.78
C LEU A 59 5.89 -1.88 10.54
N LEU A 60 6.06 -2.02 11.86
CA LEU A 60 6.77 -1.04 12.70
C LEU A 60 8.29 -1.03 12.46
N ILE A 61 8.90 -2.20 12.29
CA ILE A 61 10.34 -2.36 12.01
C ILE A 61 10.62 -1.89 10.59
N GLU A 62 9.79 -2.28 9.64
CA GLU A 62 10.01 -1.96 8.24
C GLU A 62 9.83 -0.46 8.00
N GLY A 63 8.85 0.22 8.60
CA GLY A 63 8.70 1.67 8.41
C GLY A 63 7.83 2.04 7.21
N GLY A 64 7.06 1.09 6.68
CA GLY A 64 6.12 1.30 5.59
C GLY A 64 6.80 1.57 4.25
N LEU A 65 6.28 2.54 3.49
CA LEU A 65 6.72 2.91 2.12
C LEU A 65 8.23 3.18 1.99
N GLU A 66 8.89 3.71 3.03
CA GLU A 66 10.33 3.97 3.02
C GLU A 66 11.16 2.68 2.98
N ASN A 67 10.67 1.58 3.59
CA ASN A 67 11.35 0.30 3.49
C ASN A 67 11.13 -0.39 2.16
N LEU A 68 9.97 -0.19 1.53
CA LEU A 68 9.75 -0.72 0.18
C LEU A 68 10.68 -0.03 -0.82
N ARG A 69 10.94 1.28 -0.63
CA ARG A 69 11.99 2.00 -1.38
C ARG A 69 13.40 1.50 -1.06
N ALA A 70 13.72 1.25 0.22
CA ALA A 70 15.02 0.72 0.62
C ALA A 70 15.25 -0.71 0.09
N ARG A 71 14.31 -1.64 0.35
CA ARG A 71 14.35 -3.02 -0.16
C ARG A 71 14.42 -3.09 -1.68
N ARG A 72 13.75 -2.18 -2.39
CA ARG A 72 13.89 -2.09 -3.84
C ARG A 72 15.29 -1.64 -4.26
N ARG A 73 15.86 -0.60 -3.65
CA ARG A 73 17.25 -0.19 -3.93
C ARG A 73 18.20 -1.34 -3.66
N ASP A 74 18.06 -2.01 -2.52
CA ASP A 74 18.90 -3.16 -2.16
C ASP A 74 18.71 -4.34 -3.13
N ALA A 75 17.49 -4.55 -3.66
CA ALA A 75 17.21 -5.57 -4.66
C ALA A 75 17.78 -5.25 -6.05
N VAL A 76 17.79 -3.96 -6.42
CA VAL A 76 18.39 -3.46 -7.67
C VAL A 76 19.92 -3.53 -7.57
N GLU A 77 20.50 -3.08 -6.46
CA GLU A 77 21.94 -3.18 -6.17
C GLU A 77 22.40 -4.64 -6.08
N ALA A 78 21.61 -5.55 -5.49
CA ALA A 78 21.94 -6.97 -5.44
C ALA A 78 21.82 -7.70 -6.79
N ALA A 79 21.19 -7.08 -7.80
CA ALA A 79 21.12 -7.58 -9.16
C ALA A 79 22.31 -7.11 -10.03
N GLU A 80 23.23 -6.29 -9.50
CA GLU A 80 24.35 -5.66 -10.23
C GLU A 80 25.52 -6.59 -10.64
N ASP A 81 25.38 -7.92 -10.55
CA ASP A 81 26.35 -8.87 -11.13
C ASP A 81 26.03 -9.25 -12.60
N ILE A 82 25.20 -8.46 -13.28
CA ILE A 82 24.84 -8.63 -14.70
C ILE A 82 25.27 -7.36 -15.45
N PRO A 83 25.94 -7.49 -16.62
CA PRO A 83 26.74 -6.42 -17.23
C PRO A 83 25.91 -5.19 -17.59
N ILE A 84 26.34 -4.04 -17.06
CA ILE A 84 26.01 -2.64 -17.41
C ILE A 84 24.78 -2.51 -18.31
N VAL A 85 23.61 -2.40 -17.69
CA VAL A 85 22.41 -1.88 -18.34
C VAL A 85 22.51 -0.36 -18.28
N VAL A 86 22.25 0.29 -19.42
CA VAL A 86 22.14 1.74 -19.52
C VAL A 86 21.02 2.19 -18.57
N ASP A 87 21.33 3.03 -17.58
CA ASP A 87 20.33 3.71 -16.75
C ASP A 87 19.32 4.41 -17.66
N ASP A 88 18.10 3.90 -17.78
CA ASP A 88 16.96 4.68 -18.27
C ASP A 88 16.27 5.33 -17.06
N PRO A 89 16.65 6.58 -16.71
CA PRO A 89 16.09 7.25 -15.55
C PRO A 89 14.58 7.49 -15.67
N GLU A 90 14.00 7.41 -16.87
CA GLU A 90 12.56 7.55 -17.04
C GLU A 90 11.82 6.25 -16.69
N GLU A 91 12.37 5.10 -17.07
CA GLU A 91 11.82 3.80 -16.72
C GLU A 91 11.90 3.53 -15.20
N ASP A 92 13.02 3.89 -14.57
CA ASP A 92 13.19 3.77 -13.12
C ASP A 92 12.19 4.61 -12.33
N ARG A 93 11.98 5.86 -12.78
CA ARG A 93 10.97 6.76 -12.22
C ARG A 93 9.57 6.19 -12.40
N LEU A 94 9.24 5.70 -13.60
CA LEU A 94 7.93 5.09 -13.85
C LEU A 94 7.70 3.90 -12.94
N PHE A 95 8.71 3.06 -12.74
CA PHE A 95 8.64 1.95 -11.79
C PHE A 95 8.43 2.46 -10.36
N GLU A 96 9.17 3.47 -9.89
CA GLU A 96 8.99 4.09 -8.56
C GLU A 96 7.56 4.58 -8.34
N GLU A 97 7.03 5.26 -9.35
CA GLU A 97 5.68 5.78 -9.30
C GLU A 97 4.63 4.66 -9.27
N VAL A 98 4.78 3.61 -10.09
CA VAL A 98 3.86 2.46 -10.11
C VAL A 98 3.92 1.71 -8.78
N ALA A 99 5.11 1.44 -8.25
CA ALA A 99 5.27 0.78 -6.95
C ALA A 99 4.62 1.58 -5.82
N SER A 100 4.90 2.89 -5.75
CA SER A 100 4.29 3.77 -4.74
C SER A 100 2.76 3.80 -4.87
N THR A 101 2.25 3.76 -6.11
CA THR A 101 0.80 3.73 -6.35
C THR A 101 0.17 2.41 -5.89
N LEU A 102 0.81 1.26 -6.16
CA LEU A 102 0.34 -0.04 -5.68
C LEU A 102 0.30 -0.11 -4.14
N ASP A 103 1.30 0.47 -3.47
CA ASP A 103 1.33 0.53 -2.02
C ASP A 103 0.24 1.45 -1.45
N ALA A 104 0.01 2.60 -2.09
CA ALA A 104 -1.11 3.48 -1.74
C ALA A 104 -2.45 2.77 -1.92
N LEU A 105 -2.63 2.02 -3.01
CA LEU A 105 -3.83 1.21 -3.30
C LEU A 105 -4.04 0.06 -2.30
N ARG A 106 -2.98 -0.48 -1.70
CA ARG A 106 -3.11 -1.44 -0.58
C ARG A 106 -3.52 -0.73 0.70
N PHE A 107 -2.91 0.43 0.97
CA PHE A 107 -3.22 1.19 2.18
C PHE A 107 -4.66 1.74 2.18
N THR A 108 -5.31 1.88 1.02
CA THR A 108 -6.73 2.24 0.97
C THR A 108 -7.63 1.23 1.68
N ASP A 109 -7.26 -0.05 1.70
CA ASP A 109 -8.05 -1.08 2.36
C ASP A 109 -8.04 -0.86 3.88
N VAL A 110 -6.90 -0.45 4.42
CA VAL A 110 -6.77 -0.04 5.84
C VAL A 110 -7.64 1.20 6.10
N VAL A 111 -7.58 2.21 5.24
CA VAL A 111 -8.40 3.42 5.36
C VAL A 111 -9.90 3.07 5.38
N ARG A 112 -10.35 2.15 4.51
CA ARG A 112 -11.74 1.71 4.46
C ARG A 112 -12.16 0.87 5.66
N GLN A 113 -11.26 0.06 6.22
CA GLN A 113 -11.52 -0.67 7.46
C GLN A 113 -11.68 0.27 8.66
N VAL A 114 -10.84 1.30 8.75
CA VAL A 114 -10.91 2.30 9.82
C VAL A 114 -12.12 3.24 9.63
N PHE A 115 -12.47 3.55 8.37
CA PHE A 115 -13.56 4.44 8.00
C PHE A 115 -14.56 3.77 7.05
N PRO A 116 -15.40 2.84 7.52
CA PRO A 116 -16.32 2.09 6.66
C PRO A 116 -17.39 2.97 5.96
N GLY A 117 -17.57 4.21 6.41
CA GLY A 117 -18.47 5.19 5.79
C GLY A 117 -17.86 6.02 4.66
N ILE A 118 -16.57 5.85 4.33
CA ILE A 118 -15.93 6.64 3.27
C ILE A 118 -16.48 6.24 1.90
N ARG A 119 -17.06 7.20 1.18
CA ARG A 119 -17.70 6.97 -0.13
C ARG A 119 -16.75 7.11 -1.32
N ALA A 120 -15.54 7.58 -1.08
CA ALA A 120 -14.55 7.79 -2.12
C ALA A 120 -14.14 6.46 -2.79
N GLU A 121 -13.96 6.52 -4.10
CA GLU A 121 -13.40 5.41 -4.87
C GLU A 121 -11.95 5.16 -4.44
N ARG A 122 -11.49 3.92 -4.64
CA ARG A 122 -10.19 3.46 -4.18
C ARG A 122 -9.04 4.32 -4.74
N TRP A 123 -9.05 4.62 -6.04
CA TRP A 123 -8.06 5.51 -6.66
C TRP A 123 -8.03 6.93 -6.04
N GLN A 124 -9.19 7.45 -5.60
CA GLN A 124 -9.27 8.79 -4.99
C GLN A 124 -8.57 8.82 -3.63
N ILE A 125 -8.73 7.75 -2.86
CA ILE A 125 -8.05 7.58 -1.57
C ILE A 125 -6.55 7.36 -1.80
N ALA A 126 -6.17 6.52 -2.77
CA ALA A 126 -4.78 6.28 -3.13
C ALA A 126 -4.07 7.56 -3.56
N ARG A 127 -4.73 8.38 -4.37
CA ARG A 127 -4.23 9.71 -4.75
C ARG A 127 -4.02 10.62 -3.54
N ALA A 128 -4.97 10.65 -2.61
CA ALA A 128 -4.83 11.41 -1.37
C ALA A 128 -3.66 10.91 -0.50
N LEU A 129 -3.40 9.60 -0.49
CA LEU A 129 -2.24 9.02 0.20
C LEU A 129 -0.92 9.41 -0.46
N LEU A 130 -0.87 9.48 -1.79
CA LEU A 130 0.35 9.90 -2.50
C LEU A 130 0.67 11.39 -2.29
N LEU A 131 -0.36 12.25 -2.18
CA LEU A 131 -0.18 13.71 -2.08
C LEU A 131 -0.22 14.26 -0.64
N TYR A 132 -0.94 13.60 0.26
CA TYR A 132 -1.14 14.01 1.65
C TYR A 132 -0.89 12.86 2.62
N GLU A 133 0.15 12.06 2.39
CA GLU A 133 0.45 10.86 3.18
C GLU A 133 0.40 11.12 4.69
N SER A 134 1.11 12.15 5.16
CA SER A 134 1.18 12.49 6.58
C SER A 134 -0.18 12.85 7.16
N GLY A 135 -0.97 13.64 6.43
CA GLY A 135 -2.31 14.06 6.85
C GLY A 135 -3.26 12.87 6.96
N VAL A 136 -3.31 12.01 5.94
CA VAL A 136 -4.18 10.82 5.97
C VAL A 136 -3.75 9.85 7.07
N ARG A 137 -2.45 9.62 7.24
CA ARG A 137 -1.91 8.75 8.30
C ARG A 137 -2.20 9.30 9.70
N GLU A 138 -2.12 10.61 9.90
CA GLU A 138 -2.46 11.25 11.16
C GLU A 138 -3.94 11.01 11.51
N GLN A 139 -4.85 11.20 10.55
CA GLN A 139 -6.28 10.96 10.79
C GLN A 139 -6.60 9.50 11.05
N VAL A 140 -5.99 8.57 10.29
CA VAL A 140 -6.10 7.13 10.55
C VAL A 140 -5.59 6.79 11.96
N SER A 141 -4.42 7.32 12.34
CA SER A 141 -3.85 7.11 13.67
C SER A 141 -4.75 7.66 14.78
N ALA A 142 -5.28 8.88 14.61
CA ALA A 142 -6.20 9.49 15.56
C ALA A 142 -7.47 8.66 15.74
N ALA A 143 -8.08 8.20 14.64
CA ALA A 143 -9.27 7.37 14.68
C ALA A 143 -9.05 6.04 15.41
N VAL A 144 -7.89 5.39 15.15
CA VAL A 144 -7.50 4.15 15.84
C VAL A 144 -7.26 4.40 17.33
N LYS A 145 -6.55 5.47 17.69
CA LYS A 145 -6.28 5.86 19.09
C LYS A 145 -7.53 6.14 19.90
N CYS A 146 -8.59 6.61 19.25
CA CYS A 146 -9.88 6.87 19.89
C CYS A 146 -10.72 5.60 20.17
N ARG A 147 -10.20 4.39 19.86
CA ARG A 147 -10.79 3.08 20.23
C ARG A 147 -12.28 2.95 19.90
N GLY A 148 -12.70 3.49 18.75
CA GLY A 148 -14.09 3.41 18.30
C GLY A 148 -15.04 4.47 18.87
N GLU A 149 -14.52 5.51 19.54
CA GLU A 149 -15.33 6.67 19.90
C GLU A 149 -15.90 7.33 18.63
N ALA A 150 -17.22 7.20 18.46
CA ALA A 150 -17.89 7.51 17.20
C ALA A 150 -17.68 8.96 16.73
N ALA A 151 -17.63 9.93 17.65
CA ALA A 151 -17.41 11.33 17.31
C ALA A 151 -16.00 11.58 16.75
N CYS A 152 -14.98 10.97 17.37
CA CYS A 152 -13.59 11.11 16.93
C CYS A 152 -13.35 10.40 15.59
N VAL A 153 -13.89 9.19 15.42
CA VAL A 153 -13.81 8.45 14.15
C VAL A 153 -14.55 9.21 13.05
N ALA A 154 -15.72 9.80 13.34
CA ALA A 154 -16.45 10.61 12.38
C ALA A 154 -15.68 11.87 11.97
N ALA A 155 -15.08 12.59 12.93
CA ALA A 155 -14.30 13.79 12.66
C ALA A 155 -13.04 13.48 11.81
N ALA A 156 -12.32 12.41 12.13
CA ALA A 156 -11.15 11.95 11.37
C ALA A 156 -11.55 11.50 9.95
N ARG A 157 -12.66 10.76 9.81
CA ARG A 157 -13.22 10.39 8.50
C ARG A 157 -13.54 11.62 7.67
N GLU A 158 -14.25 12.60 8.24
CA GLU A 158 -14.59 13.83 7.54
C GLU A 158 -13.34 14.61 7.11
N ALA A 159 -12.27 14.58 7.91
CA ALA A 159 -11.00 15.18 7.53
C ALA A 159 -10.36 14.49 6.31
N VAL A 160 -10.34 13.15 6.29
CA VAL A 160 -9.86 12.39 5.12
C VAL A 160 -10.75 12.64 3.90
N GLU A 161 -12.09 12.65 4.06
CA GLU A 161 -13.03 12.96 2.97
C GLU A 161 -12.79 14.36 2.39
N ARG A 162 -12.51 15.36 3.23
CA ARG A 162 -12.14 16.70 2.77
C ARG A 162 -10.82 16.70 1.98
N MET A 163 -9.80 15.98 2.44
CA MET A 163 -8.53 15.85 1.71
C MET A 163 -8.74 15.21 0.34
N VAL A 164 -9.54 14.15 0.26
CA VAL A 164 -9.86 13.47 -1.01
C VAL A 164 -10.64 14.39 -1.95
N VAL A 165 -11.68 15.07 -1.46
CA VAL A 165 -12.51 15.98 -2.28
C VAL A 165 -11.70 17.17 -2.80
N ALA A 166 -10.77 17.71 -2.00
CA ALA A 166 -9.91 18.81 -2.40
C ALA A 166 -8.99 18.46 -3.58
N LEU A 167 -8.71 17.17 -3.80
CA LEU A 167 -7.80 16.68 -4.83
C LEU A 167 -8.49 16.33 -6.15
N ARG A 168 -9.73 16.76 -6.38
CA ARG A 168 -10.46 16.44 -7.61
C ARG A 168 -9.67 16.94 -8.84
N PRO A 169 -9.13 16.03 -9.67
CA PRO A 169 -8.34 16.43 -10.81
C PRO A 169 -9.23 16.99 -11.93
N ALA A 170 -8.66 17.88 -12.75
CA ALA A 170 -9.36 18.52 -13.86
C ALA A 170 -9.89 17.50 -14.88
N TRP A 171 -9.18 16.37 -15.06
CA TRP A 171 -9.54 15.29 -15.98
C TRP A 171 -10.58 14.30 -15.43
N SER A 172 -11.08 14.49 -14.19
CA SER A 172 -11.97 13.52 -13.52
C SER A 172 -13.31 13.28 -14.23
N ASP A 173 -13.74 14.19 -15.10
CA ASP A 173 -14.92 14.04 -15.95
C ASP A 173 -14.71 13.00 -17.06
N ARG A 174 -13.47 12.74 -17.47
CA ARG A 174 -13.10 11.75 -18.49
C ARG A 174 -12.71 10.39 -17.93
N ILE A 175 -12.96 10.13 -16.65
CA ILE A 175 -12.53 8.91 -15.97
C ILE A 175 -13.04 7.61 -16.62
N GLY A 176 -14.25 7.65 -17.21
CA GLY A 176 -14.81 6.53 -17.95
C GLY A 176 -13.98 6.15 -19.18
N ALA A 177 -13.37 7.12 -19.86
CA ALA A 177 -12.52 6.87 -21.03
C ALA A 177 -11.25 6.09 -20.65
N ILE A 178 -10.62 6.45 -19.53
CA ILE A 178 -9.45 5.72 -19.00
C ILE A 178 -9.83 4.27 -18.68
N ARG A 179 -10.94 4.07 -17.95
CA ARG A 179 -11.40 2.73 -17.57
C ARG A 179 -11.70 1.86 -18.80
N SER A 180 -12.39 2.42 -19.79
CA SER A 180 -12.68 1.73 -21.05
C SER A 180 -11.41 1.40 -21.82
N ALA A 181 -10.44 2.31 -21.89
CA ALA A 181 -9.17 2.06 -22.56
C ALA A 181 -8.42 0.88 -21.93
N CYS A 182 -8.28 0.84 -20.60
CA CYS A 182 -7.63 -0.27 -19.89
C CYS A 182 -8.28 -1.62 -20.21
N LEU A 183 -9.61 -1.70 -20.18
CA LEU A 183 -10.33 -2.93 -20.48
C LEU A 183 -10.17 -3.36 -21.96
N GLU A 184 -10.25 -2.43 -22.90
CA GLU A 184 -10.15 -2.73 -24.33
C GLU A 184 -8.74 -3.15 -24.76
N VAL A 185 -7.68 -2.60 -24.14
CA VAL A 185 -6.30 -3.06 -24.38
C VAL A 185 -6.13 -4.52 -23.92
N LEU A 186 -6.61 -4.85 -22.72
CA LEU A 186 -6.45 -6.19 -22.18
C LEU A 186 -7.26 -7.23 -22.98
N LYS A 187 -8.50 -6.91 -23.39
CA LYS A 187 -9.31 -7.78 -24.26
C LYS A 187 -8.62 -8.14 -25.57
N ARG A 188 -7.80 -7.23 -26.11
CA ARG A 188 -7.05 -7.43 -27.36
C ARG A 188 -5.76 -8.22 -27.14
N SER A 189 -5.20 -8.19 -25.94
CA SER A 189 -3.88 -8.74 -25.63
C SER A 189 -3.90 -10.26 -25.48
N GLU A 190 -4.83 -10.84 -24.70
CA GLU A 190 -4.89 -12.29 -24.45
C GLU A 190 -6.31 -12.78 -24.13
N PRO A 191 -6.62 -14.07 -24.40
CA PRO A 191 -7.82 -14.71 -23.88
C PRO A 191 -7.65 -15.03 -22.39
N THR A 192 -7.93 -14.05 -21.54
CA THR A 192 -7.92 -14.20 -20.08
C THR A 192 -9.31 -14.63 -19.59
N ASP A 193 -9.35 -15.34 -18.47
CA ASP A 193 -10.57 -15.55 -17.68
C ASP A 193 -11.28 -14.20 -17.43
N PRO A 194 -12.59 -14.05 -17.71
CA PRO A 194 -13.29 -12.78 -17.60
C PRO A 194 -13.13 -12.10 -16.23
N ASP A 195 -13.11 -12.85 -15.13
CA ASP A 195 -13.00 -12.26 -13.80
C ASP A 195 -11.60 -11.65 -13.59
N ARG A 196 -10.54 -12.38 -13.97
CA ARG A 196 -9.15 -11.88 -13.92
C ARG A 196 -8.94 -10.67 -14.83
N LEU A 197 -9.57 -10.67 -16.00
CA LEU A 197 -9.52 -9.56 -16.94
C LEU A 197 -10.06 -8.27 -16.30
N HIS A 198 -11.19 -8.34 -15.59
CA HIS A 198 -11.77 -7.17 -14.92
C HIS A 198 -10.90 -6.69 -13.75
N GLU A 199 -10.36 -7.60 -12.94
CA GLU A 199 -9.46 -7.24 -11.83
C GLU A 199 -8.18 -6.55 -12.32
N GLU A 200 -7.60 -7.05 -13.41
CA GLU A 200 -6.41 -6.47 -14.01
C GLU A 200 -6.71 -5.12 -14.66
N ALA A 201 -7.84 -5.00 -15.38
CA ALA A 201 -8.29 -3.75 -15.97
C ALA A 201 -8.54 -2.67 -14.90
N GLU A 202 -9.20 -3.02 -13.79
CA GLU A 202 -9.43 -2.11 -12.67
C GLU A 202 -8.11 -1.71 -11.99
N THR A 203 -7.15 -2.63 -11.84
CA THR A 203 -5.82 -2.27 -11.31
C THR A 203 -5.13 -1.25 -12.23
N LEU A 204 -5.10 -1.49 -13.55
CA LEU A 204 -4.48 -0.56 -14.50
C LEU A 204 -5.18 0.80 -14.46
N PHE A 205 -6.51 0.81 -14.47
CA PHE A 205 -7.32 2.01 -14.30
C PHE A 205 -6.89 2.79 -13.04
N GLU A 206 -6.75 2.12 -11.90
CA GLU A 206 -6.32 2.75 -10.64
C GLU A 206 -4.88 3.28 -10.71
N LEU A 207 -3.97 2.56 -11.38
CA LEU A 207 -2.57 2.98 -11.58
C LEU A 207 -2.45 4.26 -12.42
N PHE A 208 -3.31 4.43 -13.43
CA PHE A 208 -3.36 5.66 -14.22
C PHE A 208 -4.03 6.79 -13.42
N THR A 209 -5.20 6.55 -12.84
CA THR A 209 -6.03 7.59 -12.20
C THR A 209 -5.48 8.10 -10.87
N ALA A 210 -4.63 7.34 -10.18
CA ALA A 210 -3.96 7.84 -8.98
C ALA A 210 -2.87 8.90 -9.30
N SER A 211 -2.46 9.07 -10.57
CA SER A 211 -1.36 9.95 -11.00
C SER A 211 -1.85 11.17 -11.78
N ASP A 212 -1.31 12.35 -11.43
CA ASP A 212 -1.52 13.60 -12.17
C ASP A 212 -0.77 13.69 -13.49
N ARG A 213 0.17 12.79 -13.72
CA ARG A 213 0.97 12.74 -14.93
C ARG A 213 0.40 11.71 -15.90
N ARG A 214 0.21 10.48 -15.43
CA ARG A 214 -0.20 9.35 -16.29
C ARG A 214 -1.64 9.47 -16.80
N ALA A 215 -2.57 9.97 -15.99
CA ALA A 215 -3.96 10.10 -16.43
C ALA A 215 -4.11 11.09 -17.60
N PRO A 216 -3.52 12.31 -17.57
CA PRO A 216 -3.48 13.19 -18.73
C PRO A 216 -2.74 12.58 -19.94
N GLU A 217 -1.55 12.00 -19.74
CA GLU A 217 -0.78 11.37 -20.83
C GLU A 217 -1.57 10.28 -21.56
N LEU A 218 -2.35 9.47 -20.80
CA LEU A 218 -3.20 8.45 -21.38
C LEU A 218 -4.43 9.05 -22.09
N LEU A 219 -5.01 10.12 -21.56
CA LEU A 219 -6.12 10.81 -22.22
C LEU A 219 -5.69 11.47 -23.53
N GLU A 220 -4.48 12.03 -23.58
CA GLU A 220 -3.86 12.54 -24.81
C GLU A 220 -3.64 11.41 -25.82
N ALA A 221 -3.13 10.25 -25.37
CA ALA A 221 -3.00 9.07 -26.22
C ALA A 221 -4.36 8.58 -26.75
N ILE A 222 -5.39 8.55 -25.91
CA ILE A 222 -6.78 8.19 -26.30
C ILE A 222 -7.30 9.12 -27.40
N ASP A 223 -6.98 10.42 -27.32
CA ASP A 223 -7.40 11.40 -28.33
C ASP A 223 -6.55 11.32 -29.62
N ALA A 224 -5.32 10.80 -29.54
CA ALA A 224 -4.39 10.69 -30.65
C ALA A 224 -4.61 9.43 -31.50
N ASP A 225 -4.26 8.25 -30.98
CA ASP A 225 -4.40 6.98 -31.69
C ASP A 225 -4.34 5.74 -30.77
N ALA A 226 -4.85 4.61 -31.26
CA ALA A 226 -4.94 3.37 -30.49
C ALA A 226 -3.58 2.72 -30.20
N ALA A 227 -2.54 2.97 -31.01
CA ALA A 227 -1.23 2.37 -30.82
C ALA A 227 -0.52 2.98 -29.61
N GLN A 228 -0.63 4.29 -29.41
CA GLN A 228 -0.10 4.98 -28.23
C GLN A 228 -0.80 4.53 -26.94
N VAL A 229 -2.12 4.31 -27.00
CA VAL A 229 -2.88 3.76 -25.87
C VAL A 229 -2.36 2.36 -25.51
N ASP A 230 -2.22 1.49 -26.53
CA ASP A 230 -1.74 0.12 -26.34
C ASP A 230 -0.31 0.12 -25.74
N GLU A 231 0.58 0.97 -26.23
CA GLU A 231 1.95 1.12 -25.73
C GLU A 231 1.97 1.56 -24.25
N GLN A 232 1.28 2.65 -23.91
CA GLN A 232 1.30 3.17 -22.53
C GLN A 232 0.72 2.18 -21.53
N ILE A 233 -0.42 1.56 -21.86
CA ILE A 233 -1.09 0.61 -20.97
C ILE A 233 -0.26 -0.67 -20.82
N THR A 234 0.34 -1.17 -21.91
CA THR A 234 1.24 -2.32 -21.85
C THR A 234 2.47 -2.04 -21.00
N ARG A 235 3.10 -0.87 -21.17
CA ARG A 235 4.26 -0.45 -20.38
C ARG A 235 3.95 -0.42 -18.87
N VAL A 236 2.82 0.17 -18.48
CA VAL A 236 2.41 0.21 -17.06
C VAL A 236 2.06 -1.19 -16.54
N ARG A 237 1.43 -2.03 -17.36
CA ARG A 237 1.13 -3.43 -17.00
C ARG A 237 2.39 -4.24 -16.71
N ASP A 238 3.37 -4.16 -17.59
CA ASP A 238 4.60 -4.94 -17.49
C ASP A 238 5.41 -4.52 -16.24
N ILE A 239 5.48 -3.21 -15.97
CA ILE A 239 6.08 -2.69 -14.74
C ILE A 239 5.29 -3.14 -13.50
N ALA A 240 3.96 -3.09 -13.52
CA ALA A 240 3.15 -3.55 -12.39
C ALA A 240 3.34 -5.04 -12.11
N ALA A 241 3.47 -5.86 -13.16
CA ALA A 241 3.79 -7.29 -13.04
C ALA A 241 5.19 -7.50 -12.43
N ALA A 242 6.20 -6.73 -12.87
CA ALA A 242 7.55 -6.77 -12.30
C ALA A 242 7.58 -6.39 -10.82
N VAL A 243 6.87 -5.32 -10.43
CA VAL A 243 6.75 -4.89 -9.03
C VAL A 243 6.12 -5.99 -8.17
N ARG A 244 5.03 -6.62 -8.63
CA ARG A 244 4.35 -7.69 -7.90
C ARG A 244 5.27 -8.89 -7.68
N LYS A 245 6.00 -9.30 -8.73
CA LYS A 245 6.95 -10.40 -8.66
C LYS A 245 8.04 -10.16 -7.61
N LEU A 246 8.57 -8.94 -7.52
CA LEU A 246 9.56 -8.56 -6.50
C LEU A 246 9.02 -8.55 -5.07
N GLN A 247 7.71 -8.34 -4.90
CA GLN A 247 7.05 -8.36 -3.60
C GLN A 247 6.72 -9.79 -3.14
N GLU A 248 6.48 -10.71 -4.07
CA GLU A 248 6.21 -12.12 -3.79
C GLU A 248 7.50 -12.91 -3.51
N ASP A 249 8.55 -12.68 -4.30
CA ASP A 249 9.86 -13.32 -4.15
C ASP A 249 10.92 -12.26 -3.84
N PRO A 250 11.05 -11.82 -2.58
CA PRO A 250 12.12 -10.89 -2.21
C PRO A 250 13.47 -11.55 -2.45
N PRO A 251 14.46 -10.86 -3.03
CA PRO A 251 15.77 -11.44 -3.27
C PRO A 251 16.37 -11.94 -1.95
N THR A 252 16.88 -13.18 -1.98
CA THR A 252 17.57 -13.77 -0.84
C THR A 252 18.79 -12.89 -0.50
N PRO A 253 18.96 -12.43 0.75
CA PRO A 253 20.12 -11.61 1.09
C PRO A 253 21.41 -12.37 0.79
N PRO A 254 22.44 -11.71 0.24
CA PRO A 254 23.72 -12.34 -0.04
C PRO A 254 24.39 -12.67 1.30
N GLY A 255 24.32 -13.94 1.71
CA GLY A 255 25.01 -14.39 2.93
C GLY A 255 24.39 -15.56 3.65
N GLN A 256 24.27 -16.72 3.00
CA GLN A 256 24.57 -18.00 3.65
C GLN A 256 25.32 -18.85 2.65
N VAL A 257 26.65 -18.85 2.79
CA VAL A 257 27.48 -19.96 2.30
C VAL A 257 26.83 -21.22 2.82
N LYS A 258 26.33 -22.07 1.93
CA LYS A 258 26.02 -23.45 2.28
C LYS A 258 27.33 -24.04 2.78
N ASP A 259 27.44 -24.27 4.09
CA ASP A 259 28.41 -25.22 4.60
C ASP A 259 28.09 -26.55 3.92
N VAL A 260 28.89 -26.86 2.90
CA VAL A 260 28.92 -28.17 2.26
C VAL A 260 29.56 -29.09 3.30
N ALA A 261 28.74 -29.99 3.84
CA ALA A 261 29.17 -31.11 4.67
C ALA A 261 30.12 -32.05 3.91
#